data_AF-A0A7S1WMA0-F1
#
_entry.id   AF-A0A7S1WMA0-F1
#
_cell.length_a   1.000
_cell.length_b   1.000
_cell.length_c   1.000
_cell.angle_alpha   90.00
_cell.angle_beta   90.00
_cell.angle_gamma   90.00
#
_symmetry.space_group_name_H-M   'P 1'
#
loop_
_entity.id
_entity.type
_entity.pdbx_description
1 polymer ?
#
loop_
_entity_poly.entity_id
_entity_poly.type
_entity_poly.pdbx_seq_one_letter_code
_entity_poly.pdbx_strand_id
1 'polypeptide(L)'
;TMIDHNAADEHSWKMGVSKFTDYTEEEKRRQLGYKGGRSRKQDGVGSGAATTLDRGRDLPSTYNVVSTMAPRTKIMSIIRDQGNCGSCWAEAAVSTFEGQMEVNATLMEELNASHKVDEKVPETPTLSSQAVVSCTVNKRHCGGKGGCEGATAELAYDMVMQHGGLPFAHQWSYEGHNMKCKREVFDNHRINMLGYTILPSNKFN
;
A
#
# COMPACT_ATOMS: atom_id res chain seq x y z
N THR A 1 22.70 -2.41 -23.23
CA THR A 1 22.44 -3.63 -22.44
C THR A 1 22.69 -3.34 -20.97
N MET A 2 22.40 -4.28 -20.04
CA MET A 2 22.77 -4.11 -18.62
C MET A 2 24.29 -3.90 -18.45
N ILE A 3 25.11 -4.54 -19.30
CA ILE A 3 26.56 -4.38 -19.31
C ILE A 3 26.93 -2.95 -19.72
N ASP A 4 26.37 -2.44 -20.82
CA ASP A 4 26.66 -1.08 -21.29
C ASP A 4 26.21 -0.02 -20.28
N HIS A 5 25.02 -0.20 -19.67
CA HIS A 5 24.53 0.68 -18.60
C HIS A 5 25.50 0.70 -17.41
N ASN A 6 25.92 -0.47 -16.92
CA ASN A 6 26.78 -0.53 -15.73
C ASN A 6 28.24 -0.11 -16.00
N ALA A 7 28.66 -0.03 -17.26
CA ALA A 7 29.98 0.41 -17.67
C ALA A 7 30.10 1.94 -17.81
N ALA A 8 28.98 2.66 -17.91
CA ALA A 8 28.97 4.10 -18.01
C ALA A 8 28.98 4.76 -16.61
N ASP A 9 29.96 5.63 -16.34
CA ASP A 9 30.10 6.35 -15.06
C ASP A 9 29.06 7.46 -14.85
N GLU A 10 28.24 7.75 -15.86
CA GLU A 10 27.22 8.81 -15.85
C GLU A 10 25.94 8.44 -15.08
N HIS A 11 25.75 7.16 -14.73
CA HIS A 11 24.55 6.71 -14.04
C HIS A 11 24.76 6.66 -12.51
N SER A 12 23.86 7.31 -11.77
CA SER A 12 23.84 7.26 -10.29
C SER A 12 23.33 5.93 -9.71
N TRP A 13 23.01 4.95 -10.55
CA TRP A 13 22.44 3.67 -10.16
C TRP A 13 22.86 2.55 -11.14
N LYS A 14 22.87 1.31 -10.64
CA LYS A 14 23.26 0.10 -11.40
C LYS A 14 22.05 -0.81 -11.64
N MET A 15 22.05 -1.47 -12.79
CA MET A 15 21.12 -2.55 -13.14
C MET A 15 21.66 -3.89 -12.65
N GLY A 16 20.77 -4.82 -12.32
CA GLY A 16 21.11 -6.20 -11.94
C GLY A 16 20.12 -7.20 -12.48
N VAL A 17 20.52 -8.47 -12.54
CA VAL A 17 19.61 -9.57 -12.83
C VAL A 17 18.56 -9.65 -11.72
N SER A 18 17.30 -9.81 -12.10
CA SER A 18 16.17 -9.94 -11.18
C SER A 18 15.16 -10.95 -11.73
N LYS A 19 14.09 -11.21 -10.97
CA LYS A 19 12.99 -12.06 -11.41
C LYS A 19 12.24 -11.55 -12.66
N PHE A 20 12.59 -10.36 -13.16
CA PHE A 20 11.98 -9.74 -14.34
C PHE A 20 12.88 -9.80 -15.59
N THR A 21 14.10 -10.34 -15.46
CA THR A 21 15.10 -10.28 -16.54
C THR A 21 14.71 -11.10 -17.77
N ASP A 22 13.86 -12.10 -17.61
CA ASP A 22 13.33 -12.97 -18.67
C ASP A 22 11.89 -12.62 -19.10
N TYR A 23 11.30 -11.55 -18.53
CA TYR A 23 9.94 -11.16 -18.85
C TYR A 23 9.82 -10.59 -20.26
N THR A 24 8.77 -10.99 -20.94
CA THR A 24 8.27 -10.28 -22.12
C THR A 24 7.72 -8.89 -21.73
N GLU A 25 7.62 -7.98 -22.70
CA GLU A 25 7.01 -6.68 -22.46
C GLU A 25 5.54 -6.80 -22.02
N GLU A 26 4.83 -7.81 -22.52
CA GLU A 26 3.47 -8.11 -22.10
C GLU A 26 3.39 -8.51 -20.63
N GLU A 27 4.29 -9.38 -20.16
CA GLU A 27 4.36 -9.79 -18.75
C GLU A 27 4.70 -8.62 -17.85
N LYS A 28 5.72 -7.83 -18.22
CA LYS A 28 6.09 -6.61 -17.50
C LYS A 28 4.92 -5.62 -17.42
N ARG A 29 4.19 -5.42 -18.52
CA ARG A 29 3.04 -4.50 -18.57
C ARG A 29 1.88 -4.93 -17.68
N ARG A 30 1.70 -6.24 -17.42
CA ARG A 30 0.66 -6.75 -16.50
C ARG A 30 0.93 -6.37 -15.05
N GLN A 31 2.19 -6.15 -14.67
CA GLN A 31 2.57 -5.72 -13.32
C GLN A 31 2.42 -4.21 -13.11
N LEU A 32 2.37 -3.43 -14.18
CA LEU A 32 2.23 -1.98 -14.12
C LEU A 32 0.77 -1.59 -13.84
N GLY A 33 0.43 -1.51 -12.55
CA GLY A 33 -0.89 -1.11 -12.05
C GLY A 33 -1.18 0.38 -12.21
N TYR A 34 -0.17 1.23 -12.14
CA TYR A 34 -0.36 2.67 -12.33
C TYR A 34 -0.71 2.98 -13.80
N LYS A 35 -1.94 3.46 -14.03
CA LYS A 35 -2.36 4.00 -15.32
C LYS A 35 -2.40 5.52 -15.24
N GLY A 36 -1.38 6.16 -15.80
CA GLY A 36 -1.34 7.62 -15.97
C GLY A 36 -2.59 8.11 -16.73
N GLY A 37 -3.22 9.16 -16.23
CA GLY A 37 -4.50 9.67 -16.71
C GLY A 37 -5.12 10.62 -15.69
N ARG A 38 -6.22 11.29 -16.04
CA ARG A 38 -6.91 12.29 -15.20
C ARG A 38 -7.17 11.77 -13.78
N SER A 39 -6.21 12.00 -12.87
CA SER A 39 -6.49 12.01 -11.45
C SER A 39 -7.44 13.17 -11.22
N ARG A 40 -8.68 12.88 -10.81
CA ARG A 40 -9.52 13.94 -10.26
C ARG A 40 -8.76 14.51 -9.07
N LYS A 41 -8.84 15.83 -8.85
CA LYS A 41 -8.66 16.41 -7.52
C LYS A 41 -9.72 15.78 -6.62
N GLN A 42 -9.45 14.58 -6.11
CA GLN A 42 -10.12 14.12 -4.91
C GLN A 42 -9.47 14.96 -3.81
N ASP A 43 -10.27 15.72 -3.10
CA ASP A 43 -9.83 16.25 -1.83
C ASP A 43 -9.82 15.06 -0.87
N GLY A 44 -8.77 14.93 -0.07
CA GLY A 44 -8.71 13.87 0.95
C GLY A 44 -9.92 13.99 1.89
N VAL A 45 -10.48 12.85 2.29
CA VAL A 45 -11.56 12.83 3.29
C VAL A 45 -10.88 12.95 4.65
N GLY A 46 -10.58 14.17 5.10
CA GLY A 46 -9.89 14.41 6.37
C GLY A 46 -10.78 15.10 7.40
N SER A 47 -11.01 14.46 8.55
CA SER A 47 -11.56 15.10 9.76
C SER A 47 -10.54 16.07 10.35
N GLY A 48 -10.55 17.34 9.91
CA GLY A 48 -10.10 18.55 10.63
C GLY A 48 -8.67 18.67 11.21
N ALA A 49 -7.90 17.60 11.40
CA ALA A 49 -6.65 17.58 12.18
C ALA A 49 -5.38 17.35 11.33
N ALA A 50 -5.52 16.87 10.09
CA ALA A 50 -4.39 16.41 9.29
C ALA A 50 -3.66 17.52 8.48
N THR A 51 -4.00 18.79 8.71
CA THR A 51 -3.44 19.93 7.95
C THR A 51 -2.59 20.91 8.77
N THR A 52 -2.30 20.65 10.03
CA THR A 52 -1.13 21.27 10.67
C THR A 52 0.12 20.53 10.23
N LEU A 53 0.47 20.67 8.94
CA LEU A 53 1.88 20.63 8.56
C LEU A 53 2.52 21.73 9.39
N ASP A 54 3.17 21.35 10.49
CA ASP A 54 3.90 22.28 11.34
C ASP A 54 5.12 22.76 10.55
N ARG A 55 4.88 23.76 9.69
CA ARG A 55 5.88 24.35 8.79
C ARG A 55 7.00 25.07 9.56
N GLY A 56 6.91 25.15 10.89
CA GLY A 56 7.90 25.76 11.76
C GLY A 56 8.85 24.78 12.43
N ARG A 57 8.76 23.47 12.18
CA ARG A 57 9.74 22.50 12.70
C ARG A 57 10.90 22.30 11.74
N ASP A 58 12.10 22.39 12.28
CA ASP A 58 13.30 21.89 11.62
C ASP A 58 13.20 20.37 11.52
N LEU A 59 13.09 19.87 10.28
CA LEU A 59 13.12 18.45 9.99
C LEU A 59 14.58 18.00 9.82
N PRO A 60 14.91 16.75 10.22
CA PRO A 60 16.24 16.23 9.98
C PRO A 60 16.54 16.16 8.49
N SER A 61 17.79 16.43 8.11
CA SER A 61 18.25 16.35 6.71
C SER A 61 18.16 14.94 6.13
N THR A 62 18.14 13.92 7.00
CA THR A 62 17.94 12.51 6.65
C THR A 62 16.96 11.87 7.62
N TYR A 63 16.01 11.09 7.11
CA TYR A 63 15.07 10.33 7.91
C TYR A 63 14.82 8.95 7.30
N ASN A 64 14.88 7.92 8.12
CA ASN A 64 14.51 6.57 7.74
C ASN A 64 13.60 6.00 8.82
N VAL A 65 12.30 5.91 8.51
CA VAL A 65 11.28 5.46 9.47
C VAL A 65 11.61 4.09 10.05
N VAL A 66 12.14 3.17 9.25
CA VAL A 66 12.43 1.80 9.66
C VAL A 66 13.52 1.76 10.71
N SER A 67 14.63 2.49 10.50
CA SER A 67 15.73 2.54 11.47
C SER A 67 15.43 3.44 12.67
N THR A 68 14.72 4.55 12.48
CA THR A 68 14.34 5.47 13.57
C THR A 68 13.36 4.82 14.55
N MET A 69 12.51 3.91 14.07
CA MET A 69 11.53 3.21 14.90
C MET A 69 11.99 1.82 15.34
N ALA A 70 13.15 1.35 14.90
CA ALA A 70 13.72 0.08 15.36
C ALA A 70 13.92 0.13 16.89
N PRO A 71 13.53 -0.92 17.66
CA PRO A 71 13.12 -2.27 17.24
C PRO A 71 11.59 -2.47 17.10
N ARG A 72 10.79 -1.40 17.17
CA ARG A 72 9.32 -1.51 17.14
C ARG A 72 8.75 -1.80 15.76
N THR A 73 9.56 -1.62 14.72
CA THR A 73 9.18 -1.84 13.32
C THR A 73 9.19 -3.33 12.95
N LYS A 74 8.01 -3.94 12.85
CA LYS A 74 7.78 -5.31 12.36
C LYS A 74 7.02 -5.36 11.05
N ILE A 75 6.06 -4.46 10.83
CA ILE A 75 5.19 -4.48 9.65
C ILE A 75 5.79 -3.67 8.49
N MET A 76 6.28 -2.45 8.74
CA MET A 76 6.91 -1.63 7.68
C MET A 76 8.20 -2.23 7.11
N SER A 77 8.82 -3.20 7.80
CA SER A 77 10.00 -3.92 7.31
C SER A 77 9.64 -5.05 6.33
N ILE A 78 8.35 -5.39 6.19
CA ILE A 78 7.88 -6.42 5.28
C ILE A 78 7.87 -5.88 3.85
N ILE A 79 8.68 -6.49 2.99
CA ILE A 79 8.65 -6.23 1.54
C ILE A 79 7.61 -7.15 0.91
N ARG A 80 6.58 -6.54 0.34
CA ARG A 80 5.46 -7.26 -0.28
C ARG A 80 5.73 -7.54 -1.76
N ASP A 81 5.25 -8.68 -2.25
CA ASP A 81 5.35 -9.06 -3.66
C ASP A 81 3.97 -9.07 -4.33
N GLN A 82 3.74 -8.12 -5.23
CA GLN A 82 2.48 -8.02 -5.98
C GLN A 82 2.29 -9.13 -7.03
N GLY A 83 3.31 -9.94 -7.32
CA GLY A 83 3.22 -11.02 -8.32
C GLY A 83 2.95 -10.49 -9.73
N ASN A 84 2.12 -11.20 -10.51
CA ASN A 84 1.76 -10.84 -11.89
C ASN A 84 0.46 -10.02 -12.00
N CYS A 85 0.20 -9.20 -10.99
CA CYS A 85 -1.00 -8.37 -10.88
C CYS A 85 -0.61 -6.90 -10.80
N GLY A 86 -1.31 -6.02 -11.52
CA GLY A 86 -1.17 -4.56 -11.45
C GLY A 86 -1.80 -3.96 -10.19
N SER A 87 -1.50 -4.52 -9.02
CA SER A 87 -2.07 -4.20 -7.70
C SER A 87 -1.16 -3.32 -6.83
N CYS A 88 -0.13 -2.69 -7.40
CA CYS A 88 0.77 -1.81 -6.65
C CYS A 88 0.04 -0.72 -5.86
N TRP A 89 -1.12 -0.26 -6.34
CA TRP A 89 -2.01 0.69 -5.66
C TRP A 89 -2.60 0.13 -4.36
N ALA A 90 -2.94 -1.17 -4.35
CA ALA A 90 -3.51 -1.86 -3.20
C ALA A 90 -2.43 -2.16 -2.15
N GLU A 91 -1.27 -2.68 -2.58
CA GLU A 91 -0.15 -2.93 -1.68
C GLU A 91 0.36 -1.63 -1.05
N ALA A 92 0.53 -0.56 -1.83
CA ALA A 92 0.93 0.74 -1.30
C ALA A 92 -0.08 1.29 -0.27
N ALA A 93 -1.38 1.14 -0.52
CA ALA A 93 -2.42 1.60 0.39
C ALA A 93 -2.38 0.80 1.71
N VAL A 94 -2.31 -0.53 1.63
CA VAL A 94 -2.23 -1.40 2.81
C VAL A 94 -0.96 -1.13 3.62
N SER A 95 0.21 -1.08 2.99
CA SER A 95 1.47 -0.77 3.68
C SER A 95 1.45 0.60 4.36
N THR A 96 0.82 1.59 3.74
CA THR A 96 0.66 2.92 4.35
C THR A 96 -0.26 2.86 5.57
N PHE A 97 -1.38 2.15 5.48
CA PHE A 97 -2.32 1.98 6.58
C PHE A 97 -1.68 1.22 7.75
N GLU A 98 -1.01 0.11 7.47
CA GLU A 98 -0.21 -0.64 8.44
C GLU A 98 0.87 0.21 9.08
N GLY A 99 1.56 1.04 8.29
CA GLY A 99 2.55 1.96 8.81
C GLY A 99 1.96 2.98 9.81
N GLN A 100 0.78 3.53 9.51
CA GLN A 100 0.10 4.43 10.45
C GLN A 100 -0.34 3.73 11.74
N MET A 101 -0.73 2.46 11.65
CA MET A 101 -0.96 1.66 12.86
C MET A 101 0.35 1.49 13.62
N GLU A 102 1.43 1.06 12.95
CA GLU A 102 2.73 0.77 13.56
C GLU A 102 3.35 1.96 14.30
N VAL A 103 3.15 3.18 13.82
CA VAL A 103 3.63 4.39 14.51
C VAL A 103 2.77 4.83 15.69
N ASN A 104 1.56 4.29 15.82
CA ASN A 104 0.63 4.59 16.89
C ASN A 104 0.52 3.39 17.85
N ALA A 105 1.16 3.50 19.02
CA ALA A 105 1.23 2.41 19.99
C ALA A 105 -0.15 1.86 20.41
N THR A 106 -1.16 2.72 20.55
CA THR A 106 -2.52 2.31 20.90
C THR A 106 -3.16 1.50 19.77
N LEU A 107 -3.02 1.95 18.52
CA LEU A 107 -3.53 1.19 17.37
C LEU A 107 -2.80 -0.14 17.21
N MET A 108 -1.49 -0.19 17.46
CA MET A 108 -0.76 -1.47 17.46
C MET A 108 -1.22 -2.42 18.56
N GLU A 109 -1.48 -1.91 19.77
CA GLU A 109 -2.01 -2.74 20.86
C GLU A 109 -3.37 -3.34 20.49
N GLU A 110 -4.28 -2.52 19.94
CA GLU A 110 -5.59 -2.97 19.43
C GLU A 110 -5.46 -3.99 18.29
N LEU A 111 -4.48 -3.80 17.40
CA LEU A 111 -4.24 -4.68 16.26
C LEU A 111 -3.74 -6.04 16.76
N ASN A 112 -2.79 -6.04 17.68
CA ASN A 112 -2.28 -7.26 18.31
C ASN A 112 -3.38 -7.97 19.13
N ALA A 113 -4.20 -7.23 19.87
CA ALA A 113 -5.28 -7.81 20.67
C ALA A 113 -6.39 -8.45 19.82
N SER A 114 -6.61 -7.95 18.61
CA SER A 114 -7.56 -8.53 17.65
C SER A 114 -6.97 -9.66 16.80
N HIS A 115 -5.63 -9.72 16.68
CA HIS A 115 -4.90 -10.75 15.97
C HIS A 115 -4.67 -12.00 16.83
N LYS A 116 -5.56 -12.98 16.70
CA LYS A 116 -5.47 -14.25 17.44
C LYS A 116 -4.44 -15.17 16.80
N VAL A 117 -3.23 -15.19 17.33
CA VAL A 117 -2.14 -16.07 16.90
C VAL A 117 -2.42 -17.52 17.35
N ASP A 118 -2.28 -18.46 16.43
CA ASP A 118 -2.20 -19.90 16.66
C ASP A 118 -1.14 -20.53 15.74
N GLU A 119 -1.01 -21.86 15.75
CA GLU A 119 0.01 -22.58 14.97
C GLU A 119 -0.02 -22.27 13.46
N LYS A 120 -1.17 -21.87 12.91
CA LYS A 120 -1.36 -21.58 11.48
C LYS A 120 -1.38 -20.09 11.16
N VAL A 121 -1.34 -19.21 12.17
CA VAL A 121 -1.43 -17.76 12.01
C VAL A 121 -0.06 -17.13 12.24
N PRO A 122 0.49 -16.36 11.27
CA PRO A 122 1.75 -15.66 11.45
C PRO A 122 1.70 -14.72 12.67
N GLU A 123 2.80 -14.59 13.42
CA GLU A 123 2.84 -13.71 14.60
C GLU A 123 2.59 -12.23 14.25
N THR A 124 3.00 -11.79 13.07
CA THR A 124 2.89 -10.38 12.67
C THR A 124 1.50 -10.09 12.08
N PRO A 125 0.73 -9.14 12.65
CA PRO A 125 -0.66 -8.89 12.29
C PRO A 125 -0.78 -8.03 11.01
N THR A 126 -0.47 -8.61 9.86
CA THR A 126 -0.62 -7.91 8.56
C THR A 126 -2.06 -7.94 8.05
N LEU A 127 -2.42 -6.94 7.25
CA LEU A 127 -3.73 -6.77 6.61
C LEU A 127 -3.73 -7.30 5.17
N SER A 128 -4.92 -7.74 4.73
CA SER A 128 -5.17 -8.34 3.43
C SER A 128 -5.21 -7.31 2.31
N SER A 129 -4.19 -7.31 1.46
CA SER A 129 -4.21 -6.58 0.18
C SER A 129 -5.17 -7.23 -0.82
N GLN A 130 -5.45 -8.54 -0.71
CA GLN A 130 -6.42 -9.20 -1.58
C GLN A 130 -7.84 -8.68 -1.39
N ALA A 131 -8.22 -8.35 -0.15
CA ALA A 131 -9.48 -7.69 0.14
C ALA A 131 -9.57 -6.33 -0.60
N VAL A 132 -8.48 -5.55 -0.60
CA VAL A 132 -8.39 -4.29 -1.35
C VAL A 132 -8.54 -4.52 -2.86
N VAL A 133 -7.79 -5.46 -3.43
CA VAL A 133 -7.84 -5.80 -4.86
C VAL A 133 -9.24 -6.24 -5.29
N SER A 134 -9.91 -7.06 -4.46
CA SER A 134 -11.16 -7.74 -4.83
C SER A 134 -12.42 -6.93 -4.54
N CYS A 135 -12.38 -6.02 -3.56
CA CYS A 135 -13.57 -5.31 -3.08
C CYS A 135 -13.61 -3.82 -3.42
N THR A 136 -12.50 -3.23 -3.85
CA THR A 136 -12.50 -1.80 -4.23
C THR A 136 -13.28 -1.57 -5.51
N VAL A 137 -14.31 -0.74 -5.41
CA VAL A 137 -15.19 -0.40 -6.53
C VAL A 137 -14.61 0.79 -7.31
N ASN A 138 -14.22 0.58 -8.57
CA ASN A 138 -13.65 1.61 -9.44
C ASN A 138 -14.58 2.02 -10.59
N LYS A 139 -15.81 2.48 -10.28
CA LYS A 139 -16.83 2.86 -11.28
C LYS A 139 -16.39 3.94 -12.26
N ARG A 140 -15.43 4.78 -11.86
CA ARG A 140 -14.95 5.93 -12.66
C ARG A 140 -13.66 5.63 -13.42
N HIS A 141 -13.14 4.41 -13.31
CA HIS A 141 -11.88 4.00 -13.90
C HIS A 141 -10.70 4.92 -13.54
N CYS A 142 -10.63 5.38 -12.29
CA CYS A 142 -9.52 6.18 -11.80
C CYS A 142 -8.27 5.29 -11.70
N GLY A 143 -7.16 5.68 -12.33
CA GLY A 143 -5.90 4.94 -12.25
C GLY A 143 -5.93 3.53 -12.85
N GLY A 144 -6.94 3.19 -13.65
CA GLY A 144 -7.12 1.86 -14.26
C GLY A 144 -8.57 1.38 -14.14
N LYS A 145 -8.81 0.07 -14.32
CA LYS A 145 -10.18 -0.50 -14.28
C LYS A 145 -10.57 -1.15 -12.95
N GLY A 146 -9.68 -1.17 -11.97
CA GLY A 146 -9.83 -1.91 -10.72
C GLY A 146 -9.01 -3.19 -10.68
N GLY A 147 -8.83 -3.74 -9.48
CA GLY A 147 -8.08 -4.97 -9.26
C GLY A 147 -6.67 -4.95 -9.87
N CYS A 148 -6.33 -5.99 -10.62
CA CYS A 148 -5.04 -6.12 -11.33
C CYS A 148 -4.91 -5.21 -12.57
N GLU A 149 -5.97 -4.54 -13.01
CA GLU A 149 -5.90 -3.58 -14.11
C GLU A 149 -5.58 -2.15 -13.62
N GLY A 150 -5.31 -1.98 -12.33
CA GLY A 150 -4.94 -0.70 -11.72
C GLY A 150 -6.10 0.07 -11.10
N ALA A 151 -5.82 0.74 -9.99
CA ALA A 151 -6.66 1.77 -9.39
C ALA A 151 -5.78 2.76 -8.61
N THR A 152 -6.36 3.51 -7.68
CA THR A 152 -5.63 4.50 -6.87
C THR A 152 -5.71 4.15 -5.39
N ALA A 153 -4.73 4.60 -4.60
CA ALA A 153 -4.70 4.35 -3.15
C ALA A 153 -5.89 5.01 -2.44
N GLU A 154 -6.36 6.16 -2.94
CA GLU A 154 -7.54 6.85 -2.40
C GLU A 154 -8.80 5.99 -2.48
N LEU A 155 -8.99 5.28 -3.61
CA LEU A 155 -10.10 4.34 -3.73
C LEU A 155 -9.98 3.16 -2.76
N ALA A 156 -8.75 2.72 -2.44
CA ALA A 156 -8.53 1.73 -1.41
C ALA A 156 -8.97 2.26 -0.05
N TYR A 157 -8.54 3.46 0.34
CA TYR A 157 -8.91 4.08 1.61
C TYR A 157 -10.42 4.31 1.73
N ASP A 158 -11.06 4.80 0.67
CA ASP A 158 -12.52 4.92 0.60
C ASP A 158 -13.22 3.58 0.86
N MET A 159 -12.68 2.49 0.29
CA MET A 159 -13.20 1.14 0.51
C MET A 159 -13.01 0.70 1.97
N VAL A 160 -11.82 0.88 2.55
CA VAL A 160 -11.54 0.56 3.96
C VAL A 160 -12.54 1.27 4.87
N MET A 161 -12.75 2.57 4.66
CA MET A 161 -13.70 3.37 5.45
C MET A 161 -15.15 2.87 5.31
N GLN A 162 -15.58 2.52 4.09
CA GLN A 162 -16.92 2.00 3.82
C GLN A 162 -17.19 0.63 4.46
N HIS A 163 -16.14 -0.21 4.55
CA HIS A 163 -16.23 -1.55 5.11
C HIS A 163 -15.88 -1.62 6.60
N GLY A 164 -15.46 -0.50 7.21
CA GLY A 164 -15.13 -0.44 8.64
C GLY A 164 -13.76 -1.03 8.99
N GLY A 165 -12.86 -1.18 8.02
CA GLY A 165 -11.52 -1.77 8.21
C GLY A 165 -11.14 -2.78 7.14
N LEU A 166 -10.06 -3.54 7.41
CA LEU A 166 -9.57 -4.63 6.56
C LEU A 166 -9.39 -5.92 7.37
N PRO A 167 -9.60 -7.10 6.75
CA PRO A 167 -9.19 -8.38 7.30
C PRO A 167 -7.70 -8.54 7.42
N PHE A 168 -7.30 -9.41 8.33
CA PHE A 168 -5.93 -9.87 8.41
C PHE A 168 -5.56 -10.69 7.17
N ALA A 169 -4.30 -10.64 6.78
CA ALA A 169 -3.77 -11.37 5.63
C ALA A 169 -4.00 -12.88 5.76
N HIS A 170 -3.97 -13.46 6.96
CA HIS A 170 -4.24 -14.89 7.16
C HIS A 170 -5.72 -15.27 6.94
N GLN A 171 -6.65 -14.32 7.05
CA GLN A 171 -8.07 -14.56 6.79
C GLN A 171 -8.39 -14.49 5.30
N TRP A 172 -7.60 -13.72 4.55
CA TRP A 172 -7.64 -13.70 3.09
C TRP A 172 -6.26 -13.37 2.52
N SER A 173 -5.50 -14.43 2.22
CA SER A 173 -4.15 -14.33 1.66
C SER A 173 -4.15 -13.66 0.29
N TYR A 174 -3.00 -13.07 -0.06
CA TYR A 174 -2.78 -12.48 -1.36
C TYR A 174 -2.60 -13.55 -2.44
N GLU A 175 -3.42 -13.48 -3.50
CA GLU A 175 -3.47 -14.48 -4.58
C GLU A 175 -2.91 -13.93 -5.90
N GLY A 176 -2.65 -12.62 -5.99
CA GLY A 176 -2.05 -12.04 -7.20
C GLY A 176 -2.95 -12.09 -8.44
N HIS A 177 -4.28 -12.14 -8.25
CA HIS A 177 -5.24 -12.01 -9.35
C HIS A 177 -6.59 -11.45 -8.87
N ASN A 178 -7.45 -11.08 -9.82
CA ASN A 178 -8.81 -10.63 -9.52
C ASN A 178 -9.65 -11.77 -8.94
N MET A 179 -10.37 -11.49 -7.86
CA MET A 179 -11.33 -12.41 -7.24
C MET A 179 -12.67 -11.69 -7.00
N LYS A 180 -13.72 -12.47 -6.74
CA LYS A 180 -14.98 -11.90 -6.25
C LYS A 180 -14.78 -11.37 -4.83
N CYS A 181 -15.35 -10.20 -4.53
CA CYS A 181 -15.37 -9.67 -3.18
C CYS A 181 -16.12 -10.62 -2.23
N LYS A 182 -15.45 -11.05 -1.16
CA LYS A 182 -16.03 -11.80 -0.04
C LYS A 182 -16.39 -10.78 1.03
N ARG A 183 -17.67 -10.54 1.28
CA ARG A 183 -18.12 -9.49 2.22
C ARG A 183 -18.08 -9.96 3.67
N GLU A 184 -18.30 -11.26 3.86
CA GLU A 184 -18.28 -11.94 5.15
C GLU A 184 -16.93 -11.83 5.86
N VAL A 185 -15.84 -11.65 5.10
CA VAL A 185 -14.51 -11.42 5.69
C VAL A 185 -14.34 -9.99 6.19
N PHE A 186 -15.40 -9.17 6.25
CA PHE A 186 -15.36 -7.83 6.85
C PHE A 186 -16.07 -7.75 8.22
N ASP A 187 -16.74 -8.80 8.67
CA ASP A 187 -17.62 -8.74 9.85
C ASP A 187 -16.87 -8.69 11.21
N ASN A 188 -15.55 -8.92 11.23
CA ASN A 188 -14.75 -9.06 12.45
C ASN A 188 -13.66 -7.97 12.66
N HIS A 189 -13.71 -6.85 11.91
CA HIS A 189 -12.59 -5.89 11.89
C HIS A 189 -12.77 -4.79 12.93
N ARG A 190 -11.66 -4.49 13.61
CA ARG A 190 -11.64 -3.62 14.78
C ARG A 190 -10.76 -2.39 14.62
N ILE A 191 -10.09 -2.20 13.49
CA ILE A 191 -9.30 -0.99 13.22
C ILE A 191 -9.70 -0.43 11.87
N ASN A 192 -10.32 0.74 11.94
CA ASN A 192 -10.81 1.48 10.79
C ASN A 192 -9.96 2.73 10.56
N MET A 193 -9.98 3.21 9.32
CA MET A 193 -9.49 4.53 8.96
C MET A 193 -10.63 5.55 9.15
N LEU A 194 -10.34 6.71 9.72
CA LEU A 194 -11.31 7.81 9.82
C LEU A 194 -11.22 8.79 8.65
N GLY A 195 -10.13 8.71 7.89
CA GLY A 195 -9.83 9.63 6.81
C GLY A 195 -8.41 9.53 6.31
N TYR A 196 -8.12 10.25 5.24
CA TYR A 196 -6.78 10.37 4.65
C TYR A 196 -6.57 11.77 4.08
N THR A 197 -5.30 12.16 3.96
CA THR A 197 -4.87 13.44 3.39
C THR A 197 -4.04 13.21 2.14
N ILE A 198 -4.35 13.96 1.09
CA ILE A 198 -3.54 14.01 -0.12
C ILE A 198 -2.59 15.20 0.00
N LEU A 199 -1.28 14.93 -0.12
CA LEU A 199 -0.29 15.99 -0.11
C LEU A 199 -0.39 16.82 -1.40
N PRO A 200 -0.14 18.14 -1.33
CA PRO A 200 -0.04 18.96 -2.53
C PRO A 200 0.99 18.40 -3.50
N SER A 201 0.66 18.39 -4.79
CA SER A 201 1.64 18.01 -5.82
C SER A 201 2.84 18.96 -5.81
N ASN A 202 4.03 18.41 -5.98
CA ASN A 202 5.24 19.21 -6.14
C ASN A 202 5.10 20.15 -7.33
N LYS A 203 5.45 21.42 -7.11
CA LYS A 203 5.60 22.41 -8.17
C LYS A 203 7.05 22.39 -8.61
N PHE A 204 7.33 21.63 -9.66
CA PHE A 204 8.62 21.70 -10.33
C PHE A 204 8.56 22.89 -11.29
N ASN A 205 9.38 23.92 -11.04
CA ASN A 205 9.62 25.00 -12.00
C ASN A 205 10.67 24.57 -13.01
#